data_AF-A0AAQ1GPC3-F1
#
_entry.id   AF-A0AAQ1GPC3-F1
#
_cell.length_a   1.000
_cell.length_b   1.000
_cell.length_c   1.000
_cell.angle_alpha   90.00
_cell.angle_beta   90.00
_cell.angle_gamma   90.00
#
_symmetry.space_group_name_H-M   'P 1'
#
loop_
_entity.id
_entity.type
_entity.pdbx_description
1 polymer ?
#
loop_
_entity_poly.entity_id
_entity_poly.type
_entity_poly.pdbx_seq_one_letter_code
_entity_poly.pdbx_strand_id
1 'polypeptide(L)'
;MRDLVRQHMRRLRTTPLFINAGDCFDCVTERVADFVVEACGGPLYYSQRHAHLQAGAGLPLLLDEDGRELWLVQLWHAFDDVNFPTALRADFWGWAEPLSVYLLAPRARHDRLTRYAYDTVRSWFSTPVLQDRSPHGCVPARNLHGHDAI
;
A
#
# COMPACT_ATOMS: atom_id res chain seq x y z
N MET A 1 10.04 -3.61 -7.62
CA MET A 1 10.42 -2.73 -6.48
C MET A 1 10.54 -1.27 -6.87
N ARG A 2 11.42 -0.87 -7.80
CA ARG A 2 11.53 0.54 -8.21
C ARG A 2 10.22 1.16 -8.67
N ASP A 3 9.43 0.43 -9.47
CA ASP A 3 8.15 0.94 -9.97
C ASP A 3 7.12 1.15 -8.87
N LEU A 4 7.09 0.27 -7.86
CA LEU A 4 6.25 0.45 -6.66
C LEU A 4 6.61 1.74 -5.93
N VAL A 5 7.91 1.99 -5.72
CA VAL A 5 8.38 3.21 -5.03
C VAL A 5 8.05 4.45 -5.83
N ARG A 6 8.32 4.46 -7.14
CA ARG A 6 7.99 5.59 -8.01
C ARG A 6 6.49 5.88 -8.01
N GLN A 7 5.67 4.84 -8.07
CA GLN A 7 4.22 4.98 -8.03
C GLN A 7 3.74 5.52 -6.67
N HIS A 8 4.31 5.02 -5.57
CA HIS A 8 4.01 5.52 -4.23
C HIS A 8 4.39 6.99 -4.08
N MET A 9 5.59 7.38 -4.50
CA MET A 9 6.03 8.78 -4.49
C MET A 9 5.15 9.66 -5.39
N ARG A 10 4.75 9.17 -6.58
CA ARG A 10 3.80 9.87 -7.47
C ARG A 10 2.47 10.14 -6.78
N ARG A 11 1.95 9.16 -6.03
CA ARG A 11 0.74 9.33 -5.20
C ARG A 11 0.94 10.34 -4.08
N LEU A 12 2.07 10.27 -3.37
CA LEU A 12 2.37 11.17 -2.26
C LEU A 12 2.51 12.63 -2.71
N ARG A 13 3.00 12.87 -3.94
CA ARG A 13 3.16 14.20 -4.52
C ARG A 13 1.86 15.01 -4.58
N THR A 14 0.70 14.35 -4.65
CA THR A 14 -0.61 15.01 -4.71
C THR A 14 -1.26 15.18 -3.34
N THR A 15 -0.58 14.79 -2.26
CA THR A 15 -1.07 14.87 -0.89
C THR A 15 -0.44 16.04 -0.12
N PRO A 16 -1.02 16.49 1.01
CA PRO A 16 -0.42 17.53 1.85
C PRO A 16 1.03 17.26 2.29
N LEU A 17 1.48 16.00 2.30
CA LEU A 17 2.87 15.65 2.61
C LEU A 17 3.88 16.25 1.63
N PHE A 18 3.52 16.39 0.35
CA PHE A 18 4.46 16.78 -0.70
C PHE A 18 3.85 17.69 -1.79
N ILE A 19 2.63 18.19 -1.62
CA ILE A 19 2.00 19.10 -2.59
C ILE A 19 2.83 20.37 -2.85
N ASN A 20 3.62 20.78 -1.85
CA ASN A 20 4.55 21.91 -1.93
C ASN A 20 6.02 21.47 -2.10
N ALA A 21 6.27 20.22 -2.52
CA ALA A 21 7.63 19.76 -2.74
C ALA A 21 8.27 20.49 -3.93
N GLY A 22 9.51 20.95 -3.73
CA GLY A 22 10.25 21.73 -4.73
C GLY A 22 10.82 20.89 -5.88
N ASP A 23 11.65 21.55 -6.68
CA ASP A 23 12.07 21.12 -8.03
C ASP A 23 12.88 19.81 -8.11
N CYS A 24 13.24 19.19 -6.98
CA CYS A 24 14.01 17.92 -6.94
C CYS A 24 13.22 16.73 -6.35
N PHE A 25 11.88 16.75 -6.39
CA PHE A 25 11.07 15.62 -5.90
C PHE A 25 11.44 14.29 -6.58
N ASP A 26 11.75 14.33 -7.87
CA ASP A 26 12.12 13.14 -8.64
C ASP A 26 13.52 12.62 -8.23
N CYS A 27 14.44 13.51 -7.85
CA CYS A 27 15.74 13.14 -7.27
C CYS A 27 15.58 12.36 -5.97
N VAL A 28 14.69 12.86 -5.10
CA VAL A 28 14.36 12.22 -3.82
C VAL A 28 13.70 10.86 -4.07
N THR A 29 12.79 10.78 -5.06
CA THR A 29 12.13 9.54 -5.46
C THR A 29 13.15 8.45 -5.82
N GLU A 30 14.17 8.77 -6.63
CA GLU A 30 15.20 7.79 -6.99
C GLU A 30 16.08 7.40 -5.80
N ARG A 31 16.40 8.33 -4.90
CA ARG A 31 17.12 8.01 -3.65
C ARG A 31 16.30 7.08 -2.75
N VAL A 32 15.00 7.30 -2.62
CA VAL A 32 14.11 6.39 -1.87
C VAL A 32 14.03 5.03 -2.56
N ALA A 33 13.98 5.00 -3.90
CA ALA A 33 13.96 3.74 -4.65
C ALA A 33 15.25 2.93 -4.45
N ASP A 34 16.41 3.59 -4.42
CA ASP A 34 17.69 2.94 -4.08
C ASP A 34 17.66 2.35 -2.67
N PHE A 35 17.15 3.10 -1.68
CA PHE A 35 17.02 2.62 -0.29
C PHE A 35 16.12 1.38 -0.20
N VAL A 36 14.93 1.42 -0.79
CA VAL A 36 13.96 0.32 -0.71
C VAL A 36 14.48 -0.92 -1.43
N VAL A 37 15.11 -0.76 -2.62
CA VAL A 37 15.70 -1.90 -3.34
C VAL A 37 16.77 -2.58 -2.49
N GLU A 38 17.66 -1.81 -1.88
CA GLU A 38 18.72 -2.33 -1.01
C GLU A 38 18.13 -3.00 0.25
N ALA A 39 17.17 -2.36 0.91
CA ALA A 39 16.52 -2.89 2.12
C ALA A 39 15.75 -4.20 1.87
N CYS A 40 15.28 -4.43 0.64
CA CYS A 40 14.68 -5.69 0.22
C CYS A 40 15.70 -6.75 -0.25
N GLY A 41 17.00 -6.55 0.00
CA GLY A 41 18.06 -7.50 -0.35
C GLY A 41 18.63 -7.34 -1.76
N GLY A 42 18.34 -6.23 -2.44
CA GLY A 42 18.91 -5.91 -3.74
C GLY A 42 20.36 -5.41 -3.67
N PRO A 43 20.93 -4.96 -4.80
CA PRO A 43 22.26 -4.38 -4.85
C PRO A 43 22.40 -3.13 -3.96
N LEU A 44 23.62 -2.83 -3.51
CA LEU A 44 23.96 -1.75 -2.56
C LEU A 44 23.91 -0.33 -3.18
N TYR A 45 22.84 0.00 -3.91
CA TYR A 45 22.72 1.28 -4.61
C TYR A 45 22.69 2.49 -3.66
N TYR A 46 22.00 2.35 -2.52
CA TYR A 46 21.86 3.45 -1.56
C TYR A 46 23.16 3.65 -0.80
N SER A 47 23.70 2.59 -0.20
CA SER A 47 24.92 2.67 0.60
C SER A 47 26.10 3.14 -0.24
N GLN A 48 26.29 2.64 -1.46
CA GLN A 48 27.42 3.08 -2.31
C GLN A 48 27.33 4.57 -2.70
N ARG A 49 26.12 5.08 -2.94
CA ARG A 49 25.91 6.47 -3.38
C ARG A 49 25.75 7.46 -2.23
N HIS A 50 25.42 6.97 -1.03
CA HIS A 50 25.00 7.79 0.09
C HIS A 50 25.66 7.43 1.43
N ALA A 51 26.70 6.56 1.44
CA ALA A 51 27.48 6.19 2.64
C ALA A 51 28.11 7.36 3.40
N HIS A 52 28.21 8.55 2.80
CA HIS A 52 28.66 9.77 3.46
C HIS A 52 27.56 10.48 4.29
N LEU A 53 26.32 9.98 4.25
CA LEU A 53 25.28 10.41 5.16
C LEU A 53 25.59 9.85 6.56
N GLN A 54 25.80 10.76 7.51
CA GLN A 54 26.00 10.43 8.92
C GLN A 54 24.90 9.47 9.40
N ALA A 55 25.26 8.48 10.23
CA ALA A 55 24.27 7.69 10.95
C ALA A 55 23.31 8.64 11.68
N GLY A 56 22.02 8.60 11.33
CA GLY A 56 21.01 9.55 11.84
C GLY A 56 20.62 10.70 10.90
N ALA A 57 21.21 10.81 9.70
CA ALA A 57 20.71 11.75 8.67
C ALA A 57 19.27 11.44 8.23
N GLY A 58 18.83 10.19 8.45
CA GLY A 58 17.47 9.72 8.20
C GLY A 58 17.06 9.77 6.73
N LEU A 59 15.92 9.15 6.42
CA LEU A 59 15.12 9.65 5.30
C LEU A 59 14.64 11.06 5.72
N PRO A 60 14.72 12.09 4.86
CA PRO A 60 14.34 13.47 5.19
C PRO A 60 12.81 13.65 5.23
N LEU A 61 12.10 12.69 5.81
CA LEU A 61 10.66 12.70 5.97
C LEU A 61 10.36 12.52 7.45
N LEU A 62 9.95 13.62 8.08
CA LEU A 62 9.50 13.63 9.48
C LEU A 62 7.99 13.71 9.46
N LEU A 63 7.34 12.55 9.52
CA LEU A 63 5.89 12.43 9.55
C LEU A 63 5.35 12.81 10.94
N ASP A 64 4.16 13.37 10.98
CA ASP A 64 3.27 13.26 12.14
C ASP A 64 2.40 11.99 12.00
N GLU A 65 1.50 11.78 12.98
CA GLU A 65 0.64 10.59 13.01
C GLU A 65 -0.27 10.51 11.77
N ASP A 66 -0.97 11.59 11.44
CA ASP A 66 -1.83 11.68 10.26
C ASP A 66 -1.04 11.48 8.96
N GLY A 67 0.17 12.08 8.89
CA GLY A 67 1.08 11.92 7.77
C GLY A 67 1.55 10.48 7.59
N ARG A 68 1.72 9.72 8.68
CA ARG A 68 2.01 8.29 8.62
C ARG A 68 0.83 7.50 8.06
N GLU A 69 -0.39 7.79 8.49
CA GLU A 69 -1.58 7.13 7.94
C GLU A 69 -1.70 7.38 6.44
N LEU A 70 -1.55 8.63 6.02
CA LEU A 70 -1.59 9.01 4.61
C LEU A 70 -0.48 8.32 3.81
N TRP A 71 0.73 8.22 4.36
CA TRP A 71 1.84 7.51 3.74
C TRP A 71 1.51 6.03 3.50
N LEU A 72 0.93 5.36 4.50
CA LEU A 72 0.55 3.94 4.43
C LEU A 72 -0.63 3.70 3.48
N VAL A 73 -1.65 4.55 3.49
CA VAL A 73 -2.80 4.45 2.57
C VAL A 73 -2.35 4.63 1.12
N GLN A 74 -1.47 5.59 0.85
CA GLN A 74 -0.95 5.76 -0.51
C GLN A 74 -0.05 4.60 -0.94
N LEU A 75 0.66 3.96 -0.02
CA LEU A 75 1.43 2.74 -0.32
C LEU A 75 0.48 1.58 -0.66
N TRP A 76 -0.59 1.41 0.12
CA TRP A 76 -1.57 0.36 -0.13
C TRP A 76 -2.12 0.43 -1.55
N HIS A 77 -2.56 1.61 -1.97
CA HIS A 77 -3.07 1.80 -3.32
C HIS A 77 -1.97 1.72 -4.40
N ALA A 78 -0.72 2.05 -4.09
CA ALA A 78 0.38 1.88 -5.02
C ALA A 78 0.58 0.39 -5.37
N PHE A 79 0.26 -0.54 -4.47
CA PHE A 79 0.28 -1.97 -4.80
C PHE A 79 -0.71 -2.30 -5.92
N ASP A 80 -1.91 -1.72 -5.90
CA ASP A 80 -2.92 -1.96 -6.93
C ASP A 80 -2.51 -1.34 -8.26
N ASP A 81 -2.05 -0.09 -8.24
CA ASP A 81 -1.65 0.64 -9.44
C ASP A 81 -0.54 -0.07 -10.24
N VAL A 82 0.37 -0.78 -9.57
CA VAL A 82 1.48 -1.52 -10.21
C VAL A 82 1.24 -3.03 -10.32
N ASN A 83 0.03 -3.51 -9.99
CA ASN A 83 -0.31 -4.93 -9.94
C ASN A 83 0.70 -5.74 -9.09
N PHE A 84 1.07 -5.21 -7.92
CA PHE A 84 2.05 -5.84 -7.04
C PHE A 84 1.53 -7.19 -6.52
N PRO A 85 2.31 -8.29 -6.62
CA PRO A 85 1.83 -9.63 -6.30
C PRO A 85 1.30 -9.73 -4.86
N THR A 86 0.08 -10.24 -4.70
CA THR A 86 -0.58 -10.38 -3.39
C THR A 86 0.25 -11.16 -2.38
N ALA A 87 0.97 -12.19 -2.84
CA ALA A 87 1.88 -12.98 -2.00
C ALA A 87 2.99 -12.11 -1.39
N LEU A 88 3.50 -11.12 -2.13
CA LEU A 88 4.58 -10.23 -1.68
C LEU A 88 4.07 -8.99 -0.94
N ARG A 89 2.78 -8.64 -1.07
CA ARG A 89 2.19 -7.50 -0.35
C ARG A 89 2.29 -7.68 1.16
N ALA A 90 2.02 -8.89 1.66
CA ALA A 90 2.09 -9.18 3.09
C ALA A 90 3.51 -9.01 3.63
N ASP A 91 4.51 -9.58 2.96
CA ASP A 91 5.92 -9.48 3.35
C ASP A 91 6.41 -8.03 3.30
N PHE A 92 6.11 -7.32 2.22
CA PHE A 92 6.50 -5.92 2.08
C PHE A 92 5.81 -5.03 3.12
N TRP A 93 4.53 -5.26 3.40
CA TRP A 93 3.79 -4.53 4.42
C TRP A 93 4.33 -4.81 5.83
N GLY A 94 4.70 -6.06 6.12
CA GLY A 94 5.35 -6.46 7.37
C GLY A 94 6.67 -5.74 7.63
N TRP A 95 7.33 -5.23 6.58
CA TRP A 95 8.49 -4.36 6.68
C TRP A 95 8.15 -2.86 6.67
N ALA A 96 7.26 -2.43 5.78
CA ALA A 96 6.93 -1.01 5.58
C ALA A 96 6.15 -0.40 6.75
N GLU A 97 5.24 -1.16 7.38
CA GLU A 97 4.47 -0.66 8.52
C GLU A 97 5.35 -0.35 9.74
N PRO A 98 6.29 -1.24 10.15
CA PRO A 98 7.27 -0.90 11.17
C PRO A 98 8.22 0.22 10.75
N LEU A 99 8.70 0.23 9.50
CA LEU A 99 9.57 1.29 8.98
C LEU A 99 8.90 2.67 9.13
N SER A 100 7.61 2.78 8.84
CA SER A 100 6.88 4.05 8.91
C SER A 100 6.86 4.69 10.30
N VAL A 101 7.01 3.89 11.38
CA VAL A 101 7.17 4.42 12.75
C VAL A 101 8.51 5.13 12.91
N TYR A 102 9.57 4.61 12.29
CA TYR A 102 10.90 5.26 12.28
C TYR A 102 10.95 6.52 11.40
N LEU A 103 9.95 6.74 10.55
CA LEU A 103 9.79 7.98 9.77
C LEU A 103 9.04 9.08 10.53
N LEU A 104 8.42 8.77 11.67
CA LEU A 104 7.78 9.80 12.49
C LEU A 104 8.82 10.79 13.05
N ALA A 105 8.42 12.04 13.23
CA ALA A 105 9.20 13.00 14.01
C ALA A 105 9.37 12.48 15.45
N PRO A 106 10.50 12.73 16.14
CA PRO A 106 10.74 12.22 17.49
C PRO A 106 9.59 12.47 18.48
N ARG A 107 8.94 13.64 18.39
CA ARG A 107 7.79 14.04 19.22
C ARG A 107 6.51 13.24 18.96
N ALA A 108 6.37 12.65 17.77
CA ALA A 108 5.22 11.84 17.37
C ALA A 108 5.49 10.33 17.59
N ARG A 109 6.68 9.95 18.07
CA ARG A 109 7.01 8.56 18.40
C ARG A 109 6.62 8.27 19.84
N HIS A 110 5.61 7.42 20.01
CA HIS A 110 5.20 6.93 21.32
C HIS A 110 4.63 5.51 21.23
N ASP A 111 4.60 4.79 22.35
CA ASP A 111 4.20 3.37 22.36
C ASP A 111 2.73 3.12 22.04
N ARG A 112 1.90 4.17 22.04
CA ARG A 112 0.45 4.10 21.79
C ARG A 112 0.05 4.31 20.33
N LEU A 113 0.99 4.24 19.39
CA LEU A 113 0.70 4.40 17.97
C LEU A 113 -0.22 3.29 17.46
N THR A 114 -1.20 3.66 16.64
CA THR A 114 -2.03 2.69 15.91
C THR A 114 -1.15 1.82 15.02
N ARG A 115 -1.30 0.50 15.15
CA ARG A 115 -0.60 -0.49 14.32
C ARG A 115 -1.53 -1.01 13.24
N TYR A 116 -1.02 -1.08 12.02
CA TYR A 116 -1.81 -1.46 10.84
C TYR A 116 -1.40 -2.86 10.39
N ALA A 117 -1.86 -3.90 11.08
CA ALA A 117 -1.59 -5.27 10.65
C ALA A 117 -2.13 -5.53 9.24
N TYR A 118 -1.37 -6.26 8.40
CA TYR A 118 -1.70 -6.45 6.98
C TYR A 118 -3.14 -6.96 6.77
N ASP A 119 -3.55 -7.99 7.50
CA ASP A 119 -4.90 -8.57 7.36
C ASP A 119 -6.02 -7.60 7.75
N THR A 120 -5.76 -6.74 8.74
CA THR A 120 -6.70 -5.70 9.15
C THR A 120 -6.90 -4.70 8.01
N VAL A 121 -5.81 -4.18 7.45
CA VAL A 121 -5.86 -3.22 6.34
C VAL A 121 -6.50 -3.87 5.11
N ARG A 122 -6.10 -5.10 4.77
CA ARG A 122 -6.68 -5.87 3.67
C ARG A 122 -8.20 -5.96 3.76
N SER A 123 -8.73 -6.16 4.96
CA SER A 123 -10.18 -6.26 5.18
C SER A 123 -10.92 -4.95 4.86
N TRP A 124 -10.29 -3.79 5.07
CA TRP A 124 -10.89 -2.47 4.77
C TRP A 124 -11.02 -2.19 3.27
N PHE A 125 -10.11 -2.74 2.48
CA PHE A 125 -10.08 -2.58 1.02
C PHE A 125 -10.70 -3.75 0.26
N SER A 126 -11.19 -4.76 0.96
CA SER A 126 -11.93 -5.85 0.34
C SER A 126 -13.34 -5.36 0.04
N THR A 127 -13.67 -5.15 -1.24
CA THR A 127 -15.05 -4.90 -1.63
C THR A 127 -15.88 -6.10 -1.19
N PRO A 128 -16.96 -5.93 -0.38
CA PRO A 128 -17.88 -7.02 -0.17
C PRO A 128 -18.43 -7.41 -1.54
N VAL A 129 -18.19 -8.65 -1.95
CA VAL A 129 -18.93 -9.24 -3.07
C VAL A 129 -20.39 -9.18 -2.64
N LEU A 130 -21.14 -8.27 -3.25
CA LEU A 130 -22.59 -8.25 -3.17
C LEU A 130 -23.02 -9.60 -3.74
N GLN A 131 -23.24 -10.58 -2.85
CA GLN A 131 -23.82 -11.85 -3.24
C GLN A 131 -25.12 -11.50 -3.94
N ASP A 132 -25.17 -11.77 -5.24
CA ASP A 132 -26.38 -11.69 -6.03
C ASP A 132 -27.44 -12.56 -5.36
N ARG A 133 -28.28 -11.95 -4.52
CA ARG A 133 -29.55 -12.53 -4.13
C ARG A 133 -30.45 -12.42 -5.36
N SER A 134 -30.24 -13.29 -6.34
CA SER A 134 -31.21 -13.53 -7.40
C SER A 134 -32.52 -14.04 -6.76
N PRO A 135 -33.65 -13.30 -6.86
CA PRO A 135 -34.93 -13.73 -6.30
C PRO A 135 -35.78 -14.40 -7.37
N HIS A 136 -35.26 -15.38 -8.12
CA HIS A 136 -36.09 -16.11 -9.09
C HIS A 136 -35.74 -17.60 -9.12
N GLY A 137 -36.15 -18.30 -8.06
CA GLY A 137 -36.45 -19.72 -8.16
C GLY A 137 -37.76 -19.91 -8.94
N CYS A 138 -37.68 -19.90 -10.26
CA CYS A 138 -38.78 -20.42 -11.10
C CYS A 138 -38.82 -21.94 -10.91
N VAL A 139 -39.87 -22.42 -10.22
CA VAL A 139 -40.21 -23.84 -10.12
C VAL A 139 -40.51 -24.36 -11.52
N PRO A 140 -39.93 -25.49 -11.98
CA PRO A 140 -40.30 -26.05 -13.27
C PRO A 140 -41.73 -26.62 -13.20
N ALA A 141 -42.60 -26.16 -14.11
CA ALA A 141 -43.93 -26.72 -14.28
C ALA A 141 -43.81 -28.19 -14.72
N ARG A 142 -44.45 -29.10 -13.97
CA ARG A 142 -44.54 -30.53 -14.31
C ARG A 142 -45.34 -30.69 -15.60
N ASN A 143 -44.79 -31.47 -16.52
CA ASN A 143 -45.49 -32.04 -17.67
C ASN A 143 -46.78 -32.74 -17.23
N LEU A 144 -47.91 -32.36 -17.81
CA LEU A 144 -49.11 -33.19 -17.85
C LEU A 144 -49.36 -33.62 -19.29
N HIS A 145 -49.17 -34.93 -19.44
CA HIS A 145 -49.44 -35.80 -20.57
C HIS A 145 -50.79 -35.53 -21.25
N GLY A 146 -50.81 -35.62 -22.59
CA GLY A 146 -52.05 -35.88 -23.32
C GLY A 146 -52.41 -37.37 -23.27
N HIS A 147 -53.73 -37.65 -23.27
CA HIS A 147 -54.38 -38.70 -24.07
C HIS A 147 -55.91 -38.67 -23.85
N ASP A 148 -56.61 -38.45 -24.96
CA ASP A 148 -57.82 -39.11 -25.49
C ASP A 148 -59.16 -39.30 -24.72
N ALA A 149 -60.22 -39.04 -25.52
CA ALA A 149 -61.57 -39.63 -25.59
C ALA A 149 -62.53 -39.38 -24.39
N ILE A 150 -63.80 -39.02 -24.55
CA ILE A 150 -64.86 -39.31 -25.54
C ILE A 150 -65.74 -38.06 -25.72
#